data_AF-K9SCK4-F1
#
_entry.id   AF-K9SCK4-F1
#
_cell.length_a   1.000
_cell.length_b   1.000
_cell.length_c   1.000
_cell.angle_alpha   90.00
_cell.angle_beta   90.00
_cell.angle_gamma   90.00
#
_symmetry.space_group_name_H-M   'P 1'
#
loop_
_entity.id
_entity.type
_entity.pdbx_description
1 polymer ?
#
loop_
_entity_poly.entity_id
_entity_poly.type
_entity_poly.pdbx_seq_one_letter_code
_entity_poly.pdbx_strand_id
1 'polypeptide(L)'
;MQVLVCPGVQDLSATQAFVAALRSRLAPEDQLWCLGPEVLPYSSAHILAALSQRCDAQKPLLWLSYSAGVVGSLGAAWAWQAMGGTVTAFVALDGWGMPLGGAFPIHRLSHDDFTHWSSALLGTGSENFYADPPVSHADLWRSPAEVRGWQVTRVPGGETRSPTTALEFLVVLRHRYEPGRSPGAPR
;
A
#
# COMPACT_ATOMS: atom_id res chain seq x y z
N MET A 1 12.35 6.91 -5.84
CA MET A 1 12.30 5.58 -5.18
C MET A 1 11.56 4.60 -6.08
N GLN A 2 11.39 3.33 -5.69
CA GLN A 2 10.54 2.39 -6.43
C GLN A 2 9.20 2.20 -5.70
N VAL A 3 8.10 2.19 -6.47
CA VAL A 3 6.76 1.89 -5.97
C VAL A 3 6.24 0.70 -6.75
N LEU A 4 5.89 -0.38 -6.05
CA LEU A 4 5.29 -1.56 -6.64
C LEU A 4 3.80 -1.61 -6.35
N VAL A 5 3.01 -1.75 -7.39
CA VAL A 5 1.57 -1.98 -7.32
C VAL A 5 1.31 -3.46 -7.58
N CYS A 6 0.71 -4.12 -6.59
CA CYS A 6 0.31 -5.53 -6.62
C CYS A 6 -1.22 -5.60 -6.59
N PRO A 7 -1.85 -5.67 -7.76
CA PRO A 7 -3.30 -5.74 -7.85
C PRO A 7 -3.82 -7.08 -7.31
N GLY A 8 -5.10 -7.13 -6.94
CA GLY A 8 -5.81 -8.36 -6.63
C GLY A 8 -6.42 -9.01 -7.88
N VAL A 9 -7.54 -9.72 -7.69
CA VAL A 9 -8.35 -10.26 -8.78
C VAL A 9 -9.45 -9.25 -9.12
N GLN A 10 -9.18 -8.35 -10.05
CA GLN A 10 -10.16 -7.36 -10.52
C GLN A 10 -9.97 -7.00 -11.99
N ASP A 11 -10.90 -6.19 -12.50
CA ASP A 11 -10.88 -5.66 -13.85
C ASP A 11 -9.60 -4.84 -14.14
N LEU A 12 -9.03 -5.06 -15.32
CA LEU A 12 -7.79 -4.41 -15.74
C LEU A 12 -7.93 -2.89 -15.84
N SER A 13 -9.09 -2.39 -16.26
CA SER A 13 -9.34 -0.94 -16.38
C SER A 13 -9.31 -0.26 -15.01
N ALA A 14 -9.77 -0.94 -13.96
CA ALA A 14 -9.69 -0.42 -12.59
C ALA A 14 -8.24 -0.27 -12.13
N THR A 15 -7.38 -1.24 -12.43
CA THR A 15 -5.94 -1.17 -12.15
C THR A 15 -5.26 -0.07 -12.96
N GLN A 16 -5.62 0.09 -14.23
CA GLN A 16 -5.09 1.16 -15.08
C GLN A 16 -5.49 2.55 -14.55
N ALA A 17 -6.75 2.72 -14.11
CA ALA A 17 -7.23 3.94 -13.49
C ALA A 17 -6.46 4.26 -12.19
N PHE A 18 -6.28 3.26 -11.32
CA PHE A 18 -5.47 3.39 -10.10
C PHE A 18 -4.04 3.86 -10.39
N VAL A 19 -3.36 3.17 -11.32
CA VAL A 19 -1.98 3.47 -11.70
C VAL A 19 -1.87 4.87 -12.32
N ALA A 20 -2.82 5.26 -13.18
CA ALA A 20 -2.84 6.59 -13.77
C ALA A 20 -3.03 7.69 -12.72
N ALA A 21 -3.99 7.50 -11.80
CA ALA A 21 -4.25 8.42 -10.70
C ALA A 21 -3.01 8.57 -9.80
N LEU A 22 -2.38 7.45 -9.40
CA LEU A 22 -1.17 7.46 -8.59
C LEU A 22 -0.01 8.14 -9.33
N ARG A 23 0.26 7.76 -10.58
CA ARG A 23 1.34 8.33 -11.40
C ARG A 23 1.22 9.85 -11.53
N SER A 24 0.01 10.39 -11.65
CA SER A 24 -0.24 11.83 -11.75
C SER A 24 0.17 12.64 -10.50
N ARG A 25 0.36 11.96 -9.36
CA ARG A 25 0.71 12.56 -8.07
C ARG A 25 2.12 12.22 -7.59
N LEU A 26 2.78 11.24 -8.22
CA LEU A 26 4.15 10.86 -7.92
C LEU A 26 5.15 11.79 -8.59
N ALA A 27 6.35 11.86 -8.03
CA ALA A 27 7.43 12.64 -8.63
C ALA A 27 7.90 11.96 -9.93
N PRO A 28 8.37 12.72 -10.95
CA PRO A 28 8.85 12.16 -12.22
C PRO A 28 9.94 11.08 -12.06
N GLU A 29 10.77 11.19 -11.03
CA GLU A 29 11.85 10.27 -10.67
C GLU A 29 11.38 8.96 -10.01
N ASP A 30 10.12 8.85 -9.62
CA ASP A 30 9.58 7.62 -9.05
C ASP A 30 9.36 6.55 -10.13
N GLN A 31 9.90 5.37 -9.85
CA GLN A 31 9.70 4.20 -10.67
C GLN A 31 8.48 3.44 -10.17
N LEU A 32 7.32 3.72 -10.76
CA LEU A 32 6.08 2.99 -10.49
C LEU A 32 5.99 1.76 -11.41
N TRP A 33 6.01 0.58 -10.79
CA TRP A 33 5.84 -0.73 -11.39
C TRP A 33 4.47 -1.28 -11.05
N CYS A 34 3.76 -1.84 -12.02
CA CYS A 34 2.51 -2.56 -11.78
C CYS A 34 2.67 -4.00 -12.23
N LEU A 35 2.30 -4.95 -11.38
CA LEU A 35 2.18 -6.35 -11.78
C LEU A 35 0.98 -6.50 -12.70
N GLY A 36 1.17 -7.19 -13.81
CA GLY A 36 0.10 -7.44 -14.78
C GLY A 36 -0.74 -8.66 -14.39
N PRO A 37 -1.82 -8.92 -15.15
CA PRO A 37 -2.75 -10.03 -14.88
C PRO A 37 -2.09 -11.41 -15.03
N GLU A 38 -0.92 -11.51 -15.65
CA GLU A 38 -0.13 -12.74 -15.77
C GLU A 38 0.48 -13.22 -14.45
N VAL A 39 0.57 -12.34 -13.44
CA VAL A 39 1.17 -12.66 -12.13
C VAL A 39 0.06 -13.03 -11.14
N LEU A 40 0.12 -14.25 -10.61
CA LEU A 40 -0.87 -14.74 -9.64
C LEU A 40 -0.82 -13.94 -8.32
N PRO A 41 -1.88 -13.19 -7.95
CA PRO A 41 -1.85 -12.25 -6.81
C PRO A 41 -1.58 -12.90 -5.44
N TYR A 42 -1.97 -14.16 -5.27
CA TYR A 42 -1.80 -14.92 -4.03
C TYR A 42 -0.45 -15.65 -3.95
N SER A 43 0.34 -15.67 -5.02
CA SER A 43 1.58 -16.43 -5.07
C SER A 43 2.80 -15.55 -4.88
N SER A 44 3.37 -15.60 -3.67
CA SER A 44 4.61 -14.87 -3.35
C SER A 44 5.77 -15.22 -4.28
N ALA A 45 5.87 -16.48 -4.71
CA ALA A 45 6.93 -16.92 -5.63
C ALA A 45 6.80 -16.26 -7.02
N HIS A 46 5.59 -16.18 -7.58
CA HIS A 46 5.36 -15.51 -8.87
C HIS A 46 5.61 -14.01 -8.78
N ILE A 47 5.17 -13.37 -7.69
CA ILE A 47 5.43 -11.96 -7.44
C ILE A 47 6.94 -11.69 -7.32
N LEU A 48 7.66 -12.49 -6.53
CA LEU A 48 9.10 -12.35 -6.34
C LEU A 48 9.89 -12.57 -7.64
N ALA A 49 9.47 -13.55 -8.47
CA ALA A 49 10.07 -13.80 -9.77
C ALA A 49 9.86 -12.61 -10.72
N ALA A 50 8.66 -12.04 -10.75
CA ALA A 50 8.37 -10.83 -11.54
C ALA A 50 9.18 -9.62 -11.05
N LEU A 51 9.41 -9.51 -9.74
CA LEU A 51 10.18 -8.41 -9.15
C LEU A 51 11.65 -8.45 -9.49
N SER A 52 12.28 -9.62 -9.39
CA SER A 52 13.69 -9.81 -9.70
C SER A 52 14.06 -9.41 -11.14
N GLN A 53 13.07 -9.39 -12.05
CA GLN A 53 13.24 -8.98 -13.44
C GLN A 53 13.03 -7.47 -13.69
N ARG A 54 12.32 -6.77 -12.79
CA ARG A 54 11.84 -5.40 -13.04
C ARG A 54 12.38 -4.37 -12.03
N CYS A 55 12.63 -4.78 -10.79
CA CYS A 55 13.03 -3.90 -9.70
C CYS A 55 14.52 -4.00 -9.39
N ASP A 56 15.12 -2.86 -9.09
CA ASP A 56 16.51 -2.76 -8.64
C ASP A 56 16.60 -3.05 -7.14
N ALA A 57 17.32 -4.11 -6.74
CA ALA A 57 17.49 -4.51 -5.35
C ALA A 57 18.20 -3.45 -4.48
N GLN A 58 18.99 -2.56 -5.09
CA GLN A 58 19.70 -1.49 -4.39
C GLN A 58 18.82 -0.27 -4.10
N LYS A 59 17.62 -0.22 -4.69
CA LYS A 59 16.69 0.89 -4.48
C LYS A 59 15.57 0.50 -3.52
N PRO A 60 15.24 1.38 -2.55
CA PRO A 60 14.13 1.15 -1.63
C PRO A 60 12.80 1.00 -2.37
N LEU A 61 12.00 0.03 -1.93
CA LEU A 61 10.76 -0.39 -2.56
C LEU A 61 9.57 -0.20 -1.60
N LEU A 62 8.61 0.63 -2.02
CA LEU A 62 7.29 0.77 -1.39
C LEU A 62 6.29 -0.17 -2.06
N TRP A 63 5.59 -0.97 -1.27
CA TRP A 63 4.60 -1.94 -1.77
C TRP A 63 3.18 -1.42 -1.56
N LEU A 64 2.38 -1.42 -2.62
CA LEU A 64 0.96 -1.08 -2.60
C LEU A 64 0.18 -2.30 -3.10
N SER A 65 -0.45 -3.03 -2.17
CA SER A 65 -1.06 -4.33 -2.46
C SER A 65 -2.55 -4.28 -2.17
N TYR A 66 -3.36 -4.77 -3.09
CA TYR A 66 -4.82 -4.71 -2.97
C TYR A 66 -5.48 -6.08 -2.92
N SER A 67 -6.47 -6.22 -2.03
CA SER A 67 -7.32 -7.41 -1.94
C SER A 67 -6.49 -8.70 -1.83
N ALA A 68 -6.77 -9.71 -2.66
CA ALA A 68 -6.00 -10.95 -2.75
C ALA A 68 -4.50 -10.74 -3.03
N GLY A 69 -4.12 -9.63 -3.67
CA GLY A 69 -2.72 -9.26 -3.90
C GLY A 69 -1.95 -9.03 -2.60
N VAL A 70 -2.61 -8.66 -1.50
CA VAL A 70 -1.99 -8.49 -0.18
C VAL A 70 -1.33 -9.79 0.30
N VAL A 71 -1.97 -10.95 0.04
CA VAL A 71 -1.48 -12.25 0.52
C VAL A 71 -0.14 -12.60 -0.12
N GLY A 72 -0.09 -12.64 -1.46
CA GLY A 72 1.14 -12.98 -2.15
C GLY A 72 2.22 -11.93 -1.95
N SER A 73 1.83 -10.65 -1.92
CA SER A 73 2.78 -9.55 -1.77
C SER A 73 3.46 -9.54 -0.42
N LEU A 74 2.75 -9.85 0.67
CA LEU A 74 3.37 -9.85 2.00
C LEU A 74 4.51 -10.89 2.09
N GLY A 75 4.26 -12.11 1.60
CA GLY A 75 5.31 -13.13 1.57
C GLY A 75 6.45 -12.76 0.61
N ALA A 76 6.16 -12.11 -0.51
CA ALA A 76 7.18 -11.64 -1.44
C ALA A 76 8.01 -10.49 -0.84
N ALA A 77 7.41 -9.59 -0.06
CA ALA A 77 8.11 -8.52 0.64
C ALA A 77 9.07 -9.08 1.70
N TRP A 78 8.65 -10.09 2.46
CA TRP A 78 9.54 -10.83 3.37
C TRP A 78 10.73 -11.46 2.64
N ALA A 79 10.47 -12.17 1.54
CA ALA A 79 11.52 -12.79 0.75
C ALA A 79 12.48 -11.76 0.13
N TRP A 80 11.94 -10.65 -0.39
CA TRP A 80 12.72 -9.55 -0.93
C TRP A 80 13.68 -8.96 0.12
N GLN A 81 13.20 -8.71 1.34
CA GLN A 81 14.02 -8.26 2.45
C GLN A 81 15.11 -9.27 2.81
N ALA A 82 14.75 -10.57 2.87
CA ALA A 82 15.69 -11.65 3.20
C ALA A 82 16.79 -11.83 2.13
N MET A 83 16.51 -11.47 0.87
CA MET A 83 17.47 -11.49 -0.24
C MET A 83 18.35 -10.23 -0.30
N GLY A 84 18.25 -9.33 0.68
CA GLY A 84 19.04 -8.10 0.77
C GLY A 84 18.40 -6.88 0.08
N GLY A 85 17.20 -7.03 -0.47
CA GLY A 85 16.40 -5.88 -0.93
C GLY A 85 15.90 -5.04 0.25
N THR A 86 15.53 -3.78 -0.02
CA THR A 86 14.96 -2.90 1.01
C THR A 86 13.47 -2.71 0.80
N VAL A 87 12.66 -3.13 1.77
CA VAL A 87 11.22 -2.79 1.87
C VAL A 87 11.07 -1.55 2.72
N THR A 88 10.66 -0.44 2.13
CA THR A 88 10.54 0.83 2.88
C THR A 88 9.26 0.87 3.70
N ALA A 89 8.16 0.41 3.10
CA ALA A 89 6.90 0.17 3.76
C ALA A 89 6.04 -0.75 2.90
N PHE A 90 5.05 -1.35 3.53
CA PHE A 90 4.04 -2.19 2.90
C PHE A 90 2.65 -1.61 3.17
N VAL A 91 1.87 -1.37 2.13
CA VAL A 91 0.55 -0.78 2.22
C VAL A 91 -0.48 -1.79 1.73
N ALA A 92 -1.33 -2.26 2.64
CA ALA A 92 -2.43 -3.18 2.36
C ALA A 92 -3.72 -2.39 2.13
N LEU A 93 -4.19 -2.38 0.90
CA LEU A 93 -5.48 -1.83 0.50
C LEU A 93 -6.51 -2.95 0.56
N ASP A 94 -7.37 -2.89 1.55
CA ASP A 94 -8.52 -3.77 1.73
C ASP A 94 -8.19 -5.28 1.73
N GLY A 95 -7.05 -5.63 2.32
CA GLY A 95 -6.66 -7.01 2.62
C GLY A 95 -7.39 -7.57 3.84
N TRP A 96 -8.72 -7.64 3.78
CA TRP A 96 -9.55 -8.07 4.91
C TRP A 96 -9.19 -9.49 5.37
N GLY A 97 -9.15 -9.69 6.69
CA GLY A 97 -8.89 -10.99 7.30
C GLY A 97 -7.44 -11.47 7.23
N MET A 98 -6.53 -10.70 6.63
CA MET A 98 -5.12 -11.08 6.53
C MET A 98 -4.31 -10.55 7.73
N PRO A 99 -3.64 -11.43 8.50
CA PRO A 99 -2.60 -11.03 9.45
C PRO A 99 -1.47 -10.31 8.74
N LEU A 100 -1.18 -9.09 9.15
CA LEU A 100 -0.08 -8.30 8.63
C LEU A 100 0.99 -8.16 9.71
N GLY A 101 2.18 -8.70 9.42
CA GLY A 101 3.37 -8.60 10.26
C GLY A 101 4.62 -8.57 9.38
N GLY A 102 5.60 -7.76 9.77
CA GLY A 102 6.77 -7.44 8.96
C GLY A 102 7.89 -6.85 9.82
N ALA A 103 9.13 -6.98 9.37
CA ALA A 103 10.27 -6.22 9.91
C ALA A 103 10.36 -4.81 9.30
N PHE A 104 9.28 -4.35 8.66
CA PHE A 104 9.16 -3.07 7.95
C PHE A 104 7.81 -2.43 8.30
N PRO A 105 7.67 -1.09 8.14
CA PRO A 105 6.41 -0.41 8.37
C PRO A 105 5.26 -0.99 7.52
N ILE A 106 4.10 -1.17 8.13
CA ILE A 106 2.89 -1.66 7.46
C ILE A 106 1.76 -0.65 7.67
N HIS A 107 1.02 -0.31 6.62
CA HIS A 107 -0.16 0.56 6.66
C HIS A 107 -1.37 -0.14 6.08
N ARG A 108 -2.57 0.13 6.62
CA ARG A 108 -3.83 -0.36 6.06
C ARG A 108 -4.66 0.80 5.49
N LEU A 109 -5.28 0.54 4.34
CA LEU A 109 -6.40 1.32 3.83
C LEU A 109 -7.62 0.41 3.80
N SER A 110 -8.74 0.86 4.35
CA SER A 110 -10.00 0.11 4.37
C SER A 110 -11.11 0.89 3.66
N HIS A 111 -12.02 0.17 3.00
CA HIS A 111 -13.15 0.79 2.30
C HIS A 111 -14.26 1.31 3.24
N ASP A 112 -14.16 1.02 4.54
CA ASP A 112 -15.06 1.51 5.59
C ASP A 112 -14.40 1.43 6.99
N ASP A 113 -15.06 2.02 7.99
CA ASP A 113 -14.63 2.01 9.40
C ASP A 113 -14.73 0.62 10.05
N PHE A 114 -15.73 -0.19 9.67
CA PHE A 114 -15.93 -1.52 10.25
C PHE A 114 -14.78 -2.49 9.88
N THR A 115 -14.41 -2.52 8.60
CA THR A 115 -13.27 -3.29 8.09
C THR A 115 -11.97 -2.79 8.69
N HIS A 116 -11.83 -1.47 8.87
CA HIS A 116 -10.68 -0.88 9.54
C HIS A 116 -10.53 -1.39 10.98
N TRP A 117 -11.57 -1.26 11.79
CA TRP A 117 -11.59 -1.69 13.18
C TRP A 117 -11.38 -3.20 13.32
N SER A 118 -12.12 -4.01 12.55
CA SER A 118 -12.03 -5.48 12.64
C SER A 118 -10.67 -6.01 12.17
N SER A 119 -10.04 -5.36 11.17
CA SER A 119 -8.70 -5.72 10.70
C SER A 119 -7.59 -5.24 11.64
N ALA A 120 -7.87 -4.30 12.55
CA ALA A 120 -6.86 -3.77 13.46
C ALA A 120 -6.26 -4.81 14.40
N LEU A 121 -7.08 -5.80 14.78
CA LEU A 121 -6.69 -6.96 15.58
C LEU A 121 -5.65 -7.84 14.89
N LEU A 122 -5.57 -7.77 13.56
CA LEU A 122 -4.67 -8.57 12.72
C LEU A 122 -3.41 -7.78 12.33
N GLY A 123 -3.03 -6.82 13.15
CA GLY A 123 -1.88 -5.93 12.92
C GLY A 123 -2.30 -4.64 12.23
N THR A 124 -1.89 -3.52 12.78
CA THR A 124 -2.14 -2.18 12.25
C THR A 124 -0.89 -1.34 12.38
N GLY A 125 -0.59 -0.57 11.35
CA GLY A 125 0.48 0.41 11.39
C GLY A 125 0.26 1.49 12.43
N SER A 126 1.29 2.32 12.62
CA SER A 126 1.13 3.60 13.31
C SER A 126 0.16 4.53 12.58
N GLU A 127 -0.02 4.34 11.27
CA GLU A 127 -0.87 5.17 10.43
C GLU A 127 -1.67 4.34 9.44
N ASN A 128 -2.96 4.64 9.33
CA ASN A 128 -3.90 3.89 8.49
C ASN A 128 -4.93 4.86 7.90
N PHE A 129 -5.76 4.36 7.00
CA PHE A 129 -6.89 5.09 6.45
C PHE A 129 -8.13 4.21 6.41
N TYR A 130 -9.29 4.83 6.58
CA TYR A 130 -10.57 4.20 6.28
C TYR A 130 -11.48 5.19 5.57
N ALA A 131 -12.28 4.70 4.62
CA ALA A 131 -13.22 5.55 3.90
C ALA A 131 -14.43 5.90 4.75
N ASP A 132 -14.86 7.15 4.64
CA ASP A 132 -16.06 7.69 5.28
C ASP A 132 -16.58 8.85 4.40
N PRO A 133 -17.73 8.68 3.71
CA PRO A 133 -18.64 7.53 3.79
C PRO A 133 -18.02 6.23 3.23
N PRO A 134 -18.53 5.05 3.65
CA PRO A 134 -18.14 3.75 3.09
C PRO A 134 -18.26 3.71 1.57
N VAL A 135 -17.31 3.05 0.90
CA VAL A 135 -17.34 2.80 -0.56
C VAL A 135 -17.28 1.31 -0.84
N SER A 136 -17.53 0.87 -2.07
CA SER A 136 -17.31 -0.53 -2.40
C SER A 136 -15.81 -0.88 -2.35
N HIS A 137 -15.50 -2.15 -2.06
CA HIS A 137 -14.15 -2.72 -2.18
C HIS A 137 -13.47 -2.28 -3.49
N ALA A 138 -14.19 -2.40 -4.61
CA ALA A 138 -13.70 -2.06 -5.94
C ALA A 138 -13.49 -0.55 -6.15
N ASP A 139 -14.33 0.32 -5.56
CA ASP A 139 -14.21 1.76 -5.75
C ASP A 139 -13.01 2.35 -5.01
N LEU A 140 -12.63 1.77 -3.86
CA LEU A 140 -11.37 2.09 -3.19
C LEU A 140 -10.16 1.96 -4.12
N TRP A 141 -10.17 0.94 -4.98
CA TRP A 141 -9.12 0.72 -5.97
C TRP A 141 -9.33 1.50 -7.27
N ARG A 142 -10.55 1.53 -7.82
CA ARG A 142 -10.85 2.13 -9.12
C ARG A 142 -10.66 3.64 -9.12
N SER A 143 -11.09 4.33 -8.06
CA SER A 143 -11.16 5.79 -7.98
C SER A 143 -10.61 6.33 -6.66
N PRO A 144 -9.34 6.05 -6.29
CA PRO A 144 -8.80 6.39 -4.97
C PRO A 144 -8.78 7.91 -4.70
N ALA A 145 -8.81 8.74 -5.74
CA ALA A 145 -8.90 10.19 -5.62
C ALA A 145 -10.26 10.69 -5.11
N GLU A 146 -11.32 9.92 -5.36
CA GLU A 146 -12.70 10.27 -5.02
C GLU A 146 -13.10 9.70 -3.65
N VAL A 147 -12.38 8.68 -3.18
CA VAL A 147 -12.64 8.04 -1.89
C VAL A 147 -12.13 8.92 -0.75
N ARG A 148 -13.08 9.60 -0.11
CA ARG A 148 -12.85 10.41 1.09
C ARG A 148 -12.85 9.54 2.34
N GLY A 149 -12.15 10.01 3.36
CA GLY A 149 -12.14 9.34 4.64
C GLY A 149 -11.16 9.96 5.61
N TRP A 150 -10.68 9.15 6.54
CA TRP A 150 -9.86 9.60 7.64
C TRP A 150 -8.51 8.90 7.61
N GLN A 151 -7.43 9.69 7.62
CA GLN A 151 -6.14 9.21 8.08
C GLN A 151 -6.19 9.11 9.60
N VAL A 152 -5.86 7.94 10.13
CA VAL A 152 -5.76 7.65 11.56
C VAL A 152 -4.30 7.50 11.91
N THR A 153 -3.80 8.34 12.81
CA THR A 153 -2.43 8.27 13.32
C THR A 153 -2.47 7.93 14.80
N ARG A 154 -1.77 6.85 15.18
CA ARG A 154 -1.54 6.50 16.59
C ARG A 154 -0.53 7.45 17.20
N VAL A 155 -0.90 8.00 18.35
CA VAL A 155 -0.09 8.91 19.14
C VAL A 155 -0.03 8.43 20.59
N PRO A 156 0.96 8.84 21.39
CA PRO A 156 0.95 8.56 22.82
C PRO A 156 -0.37 9.04 23.44
N GLY A 157 -1.12 8.13 24.06
CA GLY A 157 -2.40 8.43 24.69
C GLY A 157 -3.65 8.34 23.81
N GLY A 158 -3.55 7.93 22.54
CA GLY A 158 -4.74 7.69 21.70
C GLY A 158 -4.48 7.70 20.19
N GLU A 159 -5.45 8.19 19.44
CA GLU A 159 -5.39 8.31 17.98
C GLU A 159 -5.88 9.70 17.55
N THR A 160 -5.22 10.28 16.56
CA THR A 160 -5.67 11.51 15.89
C THR A 160 -6.22 11.17 14.51
N ARG A 161 -7.26 11.89 14.09
CA ARG A 161 -7.88 11.74 12.77
C ARG A 161 -7.77 13.02 11.98
N SER A 162 -7.38 12.91 10.71
CA SER A 162 -7.39 14.03 9.77
C SER A 162 -8.10 13.64 8.47
N PRO A 163 -8.98 14.49 7.93
CA PRO A 163 -9.72 14.19 6.71
C PRO A 163 -8.75 14.18 5.51
N THR A 164 -8.91 13.21 4.62
CA THR A 164 -8.09 13.05 3.41
C THR A 164 -8.82 12.23 2.36
N THR A 165 -8.16 11.94 1.23
CA THR A 165 -8.59 10.92 0.27
C THR A 165 -7.64 9.72 0.30
N ALA A 166 -8.10 8.56 -0.18
CA ALA A 166 -7.24 7.37 -0.26
C ALA A 166 -5.97 7.65 -1.08
N LEU A 167 -6.10 8.34 -2.23
CA LEU A 167 -4.95 8.71 -3.05
C LEU A 167 -3.99 9.65 -2.31
N GLU A 168 -4.51 10.68 -1.63
CA GLU A 168 -3.65 11.63 -0.91
C GLU A 168 -2.93 10.95 0.25
N PHE A 169 -3.59 10.03 0.96
CA PHE A 169 -2.94 9.22 1.98
C PHE A 169 -1.77 8.39 1.42
N LEU A 170 -1.95 7.72 0.28
CA LEU A 170 -0.86 6.98 -0.38
C LEU A 170 0.31 7.89 -0.78
N VAL A 171 0.01 9.08 -1.28
CA VAL A 171 1.02 10.09 -1.66
C VAL A 171 1.78 10.58 -0.43
N VAL A 172 1.11 10.83 0.69
CA VAL A 172 1.74 11.19 1.97
C VAL A 172 2.68 10.09 2.45
N LEU A 173 2.25 8.82 2.39
CA LEU A 173 3.11 7.68 2.73
C LEU A 173 4.35 7.63 1.83
N ARG A 174 4.20 7.78 0.51
CA ARG A 174 5.35 7.85 -0.41
C ARG A 174 6.34 8.94 0.00
N HIS A 175 5.85 10.15 0.28
CA HIS A 175 6.72 11.29 0.65
C HIS A 175 7.41 11.12 1.99
N ARG A 176 6.80 10.38 2.92
CA ARG A 176 7.41 10.05 4.21
C ARG A 176 8.57 9.08 4.04
N TYR A 177 8.41 8.10 3.16
CA TYR A 177 9.37 7.03 2.92
C TYR A 177 10.38 7.35 1.82
N GLU A 178 10.46 8.62 1.42
CA GLU A 178 11.45 9.09 0.46
C GLU A 178 12.88 8.98 1.04
N PRO A 179 13.84 8.40 0.29
CA PRO A 179 15.21 8.25 0.76
C PRO A 179 15.84 9.61 1.08
N GLY A 180 16.45 9.72 2.25
CA GLY A 180 17.08 10.97 2.73
C GLY A 180 16.17 11.87 3.58
N ARG A 181 14.88 11.52 3.73
CA ARG A 181 13.98 12.16 4.71
C ARG A 181 13.99 11.35 6.01
N SER A 182 14.60 11.88 7.06
CA SER A 182 14.50 11.26 8.39
C SER A 182 13.05 11.29 8.87
N PRO A 183 12.53 10.18 9.45
CA PRO A 183 11.23 10.19 10.11
C PRO A 183 11.36 11.00 11.40
N GLY A 184 11.11 12.31 11.35
CA GLY A 184 11.16 13.15 12.55
C GLY A 184 11.42 14.64 12.38
N ALA A 185 11.56 15.20 11.16
CA ALA A 185 11.61 16.65 11.02
C ALA A 185 10.21 17.25 11.29
N PRO A 186 10.02 18.06 12.36
CA PRO A 186 8.77 18.76 12.57
C PRO A 186 8.50 19.72 11.42
N ARG A 187 7.20 19.89 11.09
CA ARG A 187 6.72 20.91 10.15
C ARG A 187 6.99 22.31 10.69
#